data_AF-A0A7S1GBV0-F1
#
_entry.id   AF-A0A7S1GBV0-F1
#
_cell.length_a   1.000
_cell.length_b   1.000
_cell.length_c   1.000
_cell.angle_alpha   90.00
_cell.angle_beta   90.00
_cell.angle_gamma   90.00
#
_symmetry.space_group_name_H-M   'P 1'
#
loop_
_entity.id
_entity.type
_entity.pdbx_description
1 polymer ?
#
loop_
_entity_poly.entity_id
_entity_poly.type
_entity_poly.pdbx_seq_one_letter_code
_entity_poly.pdbx_strand_id
1 'polypeptide(L)'
;MARIVPGTVQWVVVAAMLALSATRATAAPNTPNMIFQDEFDTFNLTRWKHEITMGGGGNWEFEMYHNNRSNSFVNASVLHIQPTFTADVIGEANLKSGYTMDLWGADPASMCTGNAFYGCSRTSGAGGNYINPIQSARVRTAESFSFKYGRVD
;
A
#
# COMPACT_ATOMS: atom_id res chain seq x y z
N MET A 1 11.16 -16.94 -90.22
CA MET A 1 10.78 -16.06 -89.09
C MET A 1 9.91 -16.87 -88.14
N ALA A 2 10.52 -17.53 -87.15
CA ALA A 2 9.83 -18.38 -86.18
C ALA A 2 9.93 -17.69 -84.81
N ARG A 3 8.78 -17.42 -84.18
CA ARG A 3 8.68 -16.89 -82.82
C ARG A 3 8.49 -18.07 -81.86
N ILE A 4 9.42 -18.23 -80.92
CA ILE A 4 9.31 -19.12 -79.77
C ILE A 4 8.87 -18.26 -78.58
N VAL A 5 7.76 -18.61 -77.93
CA VAL A 5 7.28 -17.97 -76.69
C VAL A 5 7.88 -18.75 -75.50
N PRO A 6 8.44 -18.11 -74.46
CA PRO A 6 8.97 -18.82 -73.31
C PRO A 6 7.86 -19.20 -72.33
N GLY A 7 7.84 -20.47 -71.92
CA GLY A 7 6.94 -21.00 -70.89
C GLY A 7 7.35 -20.57 -69.48
N THR A 8 6.35 -20.27 -68.65
CA THR A 8 6.50 -19.96 -67.23
C THR A 8 6.66 -21.24 -66.40
N VAL A 9 7.74 -21.33 -65.61
CA VAL A 9 7.94 -22.38 -64.61
C VAL A 9 7.30 -21.93 -63.30
N GLN A 10 6.35 -22.71 -62.79
CA GLN A 10 5.70 -22.45 -61.50
C GLN A 10 6.27 -23.40 -60.45
N TRP A 11 6.90 -22.83 -59.41
CA TRP A 11 7.38 -23.57 -58.25
C TRP A 11 6.24 -23.76 -57.25
N VAL A 12 5.90 -25.00 -56.94
CA VAL A 12 4.96 -25.33 -55.85
C VAL A 12 5.77 -25.47 -54.56
N VAL A 13 5.63 -24.52 -53.65
CA VAL A 13 6.14 -24.64 -52.28
C VAL A 13 5.04 -25.25 -51.41
N VAL A 14 5.22 -26.49 -50.97
CA VAL A 14 4.31 -27.14 -50.01
C VAL A 14 4.74 -26.72 -48.61
N ALA A 15 3.98 -25.83 -47.97
CA ALA A 15 4.15 -25.51 -46.56
C ALA A 15 3.40 -26.53 -45.70
N ALA A 16 4.14 -27.34 -44.92
CA ALA A 16 3.55 -28.19 -43.90
C ALA A 16 3.11 -27.32 -42.72
N MET A 17 1.79 -27.18 -42.50
CA MET A 17 1.25 -26.54 -41.31
C MET A 17 1.28 -27.54 -40.14
N LEU A 18 2.16 -27.31 -39.15
CA LEU A 18 2.01 -27.93 -37.83
C LEU A 18 0.88 -27.21 -37.09
N ALA A 19 -0.27 -27.88 -36.94
CA ALA A 19 -1.33 -27.43 -36.05
C ALA A 19 -0.90 -27.70 -34.60
N LEU A 20 -0.46 -26.67 -33.89
CA LEU A 20 -0.23 -26.73 -32.45
C LEU A 20 -1.59 -26.61 -31.74
N SER A 21 -2.17 -27.74 -31.33
CA SER A 21 -3.37 -27.74 -30.49
C SER A 21 -3.04 -27.15 -29.12
N ALA A 22 -3.40 -25.89 -28.91
CA ALA A 22 -3.36 -25.27 -27.59
C ALA A 22 -4.53 -25.80 -26.76
N THR A 23 -4.27 -26.79 -25.90
CA THR A 23 -5.21 -27.17 -24.85
C THR A 23 -5.25 -26.03 -23.82
N ARG A 24 -6.39 -25.34 -23.72
CA ARG A 24 -6.65 -24.42 -22.60
C ARG A 24 -6.74 -25.25 -21.33
N ALA A 25 -5.70 -25.17 -20.49
CA ALA A 25 -5.77 -25.68 -19.13
C ALA A 25 -6.83 -24.87 -18.38
N THR A 26 -8.01 -25.45 -18.17
CA THR A 26 -9.00 -24.92 -17.23
C THR A 26 -8.45 -25.19 -15.84
N ALA A 27 -8.17 -24.14 -15.07
CA ALA A 27 -7.78 -24.27 -13.67
C ALA A 27 -8.77 -25.20 -12.94
N ALA A 28 -8.25 -26.16 -12.17
CA ALA A 28 -9.09 -27.13 -11.48
C ALA A 28 -10.03 -26.40 -10.50
N PRO A 29 -11.29 -26.85 -10.35
CA PRO A 29 -12.35 -26.11 -9.65
C PRO A 29 -12.10 -25.82 -8.15
N ASN A 30 -10.99 -26.28 -7.58
CA ASN A 30 -10.66 -26.15 -6.15
C ASN A 30 -9.25 -25.58 -5.88
N THR A 31 -8.55 -25.02 -6.88
CA THR A 31 -7.30 -24.29 -6.59
C THR A 31 -7.64 -22.91 -6.03
N PRO A 32 -7.14 -22.54 -4.84
CA PRO A 32 -7.30 -21.19 -4.31
C PRO A 32 -6.81 -20.18 -5.35
N ASN A 33 -7.67 -19.25 -5.74
CA ASN A 33 -7.28 -18.14 -6.61
C ASN A 33 -6.73 -17.01 -5.74
N MET A 34 -5.55 -16.53 -6.10
CA MET A 34 -4.95 -15.38 -5.45
C MET A 34 -5.60 -14.10 -5.95
N ILE A 35 -6.29 -13.40 -5.05
CA ILE A 35 -7.09 -12.21 -5.37
C ILE A 35 -6.45 -10.90 -4.93
N PHE A 36 -5.49 -10.97 -4.01
CA PHE A 36 -4.70 -9.84 -3.53
C PHE A 36 -3.37 -10.36 -3.01
N GLN A 37 -2.29 -9.70 -3.39
CA GLN A 37 -0.94 -9.95 -2.87
C GLN A 37 -0.12 -8.66 -2.97
N ASP A 38 0.82 -8.51 -2.06
CA ASP A 38 1.84 -7.47 -2.12
C ASP A 38 3.17 -8.05 -1.63
N GLU A 39 4.14 -8.13 -2.54
CA GLU A 39 5.50 -8.60 -2.24
C GLU A 39 6.37 -7.47 -1.67
N PHE A 40 5.80 -6.27 -1.52
CA PHE A 40 6.47 -5.09 -0.98
C PHE A 40 7.78 -4.74 -1.69
N ASP A 41 7.90 -4.96 -3.00
CA ASP A 41 9.00 -4.41 -3.81
C ASP A 41 9.01 -2.88 -3.79
N THR A 42 7.81 -2.28 -3.65
CA THR A 42 7.61 -0.86 -3.39
C THR A 42 6.49 -0.69 -2.37
N PHE A 43 6.49 0.42 -1.64
CA PHE A 43 5.38 0.72 -0.75
C PHE A 43 4.23 1.35 -1.54
N ASN A 44 3.32 0.51 -2.05
CA ASN A 44 2.23 0.94 -2.93
C ASN A 44 1.12 1.68 -2.17
N LEU A 45 1.17 3.01 -2.17
CA LEU A 45 0.20 3.89 -1.49
C LEU A 45 -1.17 3.98 -2.18
N THR A 46 -1.37 3.32 -3.33
CA THR A 46 -2.70 3.14 -3.92
C THR A 46 -3.43 1.95 -3.29
N ARG A 47 -2.66 0.94 -2.83
CA ARG A 47 -3.18 -0.24 -2.11
C ARG A 47 -3.24 -0.02 -0.61
N TRP A 48 -2.18 0.51 -0.02
CA TRP A 48 -2.07 0.70 1.42
C TRP A 48 -2.24 2.18 1.76
N LYS A 49 -3.28 2.48 2.54
CA LYS A 49 -3.53 3.82 3.07
C LYS A 49 -3.11 3.89 4.52
N HIS A 50 -2.47 4.97 4.91
CA HIS A 50 -2.16 5.22 6.31
C HIS A 50 -3.42 5.60 7.09
N GLU A 51 -3.47 5.13 8.32
CA GLU A 51 -4.28 5.77 9.35
C GLU A 51 -3.46 6.90 9.98
N ILE A 52 -4.08 8.07 10.15
CA ILE A 52 -3.45 9.27 10.69
C ILE A 52 -4.32 9.75 11.85
N THR A 53 -3.86 9.50 13.08
CA THR A 53 -4.60 9.85 14.31
C THR A 53 -3.75 9.62 15.57
N MET A 54 -4.04 10.39 16.62
CA MET A 54 -3.60 10.21 18.01
C MET A 54 -4.66 9.51 18.89
N GLY A 55 -5.79 9.08 18.30
CA GLY A 55 -6.96 8.57 19.03
C GLY A 55 -6.85 7.12 19.49
N GLY A 56 -5.87 6.36 18.98
CA GLY A 56 -5.57 4.99 19.44
C GLY A 56 -6.70 3.98 19.27
N GLY A 57 -7.56 4.16 18.26
CA GLY A 57 -8.61 3.19 17.90
C GLY A 57 -9.64 2.87 18.98
N GLY A 58 -9.75 3.69 20.05
CA GLY A 58 -10.62 3.41 21.21
C GLY A 58 -9.93 2.64 22.35
N ASN A 59 -8.65 2.29 22.21
CA ASN A 59 -7.87 1.57 23.21
C ASN A 59 -6.96 2.48 24.06
N TRP A 60 -6.98 3.80 23.82
CA TRP A 60 -6.05 4.75 24.43
C TRP A 60 -4.57 4.35 24.24
N GLU A 61 -4.24 3.89 23.03
CA GLU A 61 -2.87 3.58 22.61
C GLU A 61 -1.93 4.79 22.80
N PHE A 62 -0.69 4.52 23.20
CA PHE A 62 0.28 5.56 23.54
C PHE A 62 0.97 6.13 22.29
N GLU A 63 0.97 5.42 21.18
CA GLU A 63 1.53 5.84 19.92
C GLU A 63 0.55 6.71 19.12
N MET A 64 1.09 7.56 18.27
CA MET A 64 0.33 8.21 17.22
C MET A 64 0.65 7.56 15.88
N TYR A 65 -0.38 7.33 15.08
CA TYR A 65 -0.21 6.88 13.71
C TYR A 65 -0.05 8.07 12.79
N HIS A 66 1.00 8.06 11.99
CA HIS A 66 1.30 9.15 11.07
C HIS A 66 1.84 8.63 9.73
N ASN A 67 1.62 9.40 8.67
CA ASN A 67 2.16 9.08 7.35
C ASN A 67 3.58 9.63 7.19
N ASN A 68 4.55 8.98 7.84
CA ASN A 68 5.96 9.35 7.80
C ASN A 68 6.83 8.18 7.29
N ARG A 69 7.78 8.48 6.40
CA ARG A 69 8.70 7.49 5.82
C ARG A 69 9.80 7.03 6.79
N SER A 70 9.92 7.68 7.94
CA SER A 70 10.73 7.18 9.06
C SER A 70 10.02 6.06 9.84
N ASN A 71 8.68 6.01 9.77
CA ASN A 71 7.87 5.03 10.51
C ASN A 71 7.32 3.90 9.64
N SER A 72 7.22 4.13 8.34
CA SER A 72 6.77 3.11 7.40
C SER A 72 7.44 3.28 6.04
N PHE A 73 8.20 2.27 5.66
CA PHE A 73 8.94 2.25 4.41
C PHE A 73 9.18 0.82 3.97
N VAL A 74 9.43 0.66 2.68
CA VAL A 74 9.91 -0.59 2.11
C VAL A 74 11.43 -0.50 1.98
N ASN A 75 12.12 -1.53 2.43
CA ASN A 75 13.54 -1.71 2.19
C ASN A 75 13.85 -3.19 2.02
N ALA A 76 14.60 -3.53 0.96
CA ALA A 76 14.94 -4.90 0.59
C ALA A 76 13.71 -5.84 0.50
N SER A 77 12.66 -5.40 -0.20
CA SER A 77 11.38 -6.11 -0.38
C SER A 77 10.69 -6.51 0.95
N VAL A 78 10.92 -5.73 2.01
CA VAL A 78 10.26 -5.90 3.30
C VAL A 78 9.61 -4.58 3.69
N LEU A 79 8.33 -4.63 4.08
CA LEU A 79 7.67 -3.52 4.74
C LEU A 79 8.17 -3.40 6.18
N HIS A 80 8.80 -2.29 6.50
CA HIS A 80 9.21 -1.92 7.85
C HIS A 80 8.16 -1.01 8.47
N ILE A 81 7.69 -1.37 9.66
CA ILE A 81 6.92 -0.49 10.55
C ILE A 81 7.81 -0.22 11.76
N GLN A 82 8.39 0.98 11.80
CA GLN A 82 9.44 1.32 12.75
C GLN A 82 8.99 2.46 13.67
N PRO A 83 8.86 2.24 14.98
CA PRO A 83 8.51 3.31 15.89
C PRO A 83 9.67 4.30 16.07
N THR A 84 9.34 5.57 16.25
CA THR A 84 10.30 6.64 16.60
C THR A 84 9.78 7.46 17.77
N PHE A 85 10.65 8.21 18.45
CA PHE A 85 10.20 9.08 19.52
C PHE A 85 9.57 10.36 18.95
N THR A 86 8.43 10.75 19.49
CA THR A 86 7.81 12.04 19.15
C THR A 86 8.68 13.21 19.64
N ALA A 87 9.42 13.02 20.73
CA ALA A 87 10.38 13.97 21.27
C ALA A 87 11.45 14.39 20.25
N ASP A 88 11.84 13.49 19.34
CA ASP A 88 12.86 13.78 18.32
C ASP A 88 12.36 14.81 17.29
N VAL A 89 11.04 14.96 17.16
CA VAL A 89 10.41 15.89 16.20
C VAL A 89 9.99 17.19 16.87
N ILE A 90 9.35 17.12 18.03
CA ILE A 90 8.78 18.31 18.69
C ILE A 90 9.59 18.77 19.90
N GLY A 91 10.49 17.96 20.43
CA GLY A 91 11.22 18.21 21.67
C GLY A 91 10.49 17.75 22.94
N GLU A 92 11.26 17.33 23.94
CA GLU A 92 10.76 16.84 25.24
C GLU A 92 9.84 17.83 25.98
N ALA A 93 10.13 19.14 25.89
CA ALA A 93 9.31 20.16 26.54
C ALA A 93 7.90 20.22 25.92
N ASN A 94 7.82 20.11 24.60
CA ASN A 94 6.57 20.20 23.85
C ASN A 94 5.71 18.93 24.02
N LEU A 95 6.33 17.76 24.24
CA LEU A 95 5.58 16.57 24.66
C LEU A 95 4.78 16.81 25.96
N LYS A 96 5.32 17.62 26.86
CA LYS A 96 4.83 17.80 28.25
C LYS A 96 3.85 18.94 28.41
N SER A 97 4.06 20.07 27.74
CA SER A 97 3.25 21.26 28.00
C SER A 97 3.22 22.26 26.85
N GLY A 98 2.05 22.83 26.60
CA GLY A 98 1.88 24.06 25.81
C GLY A 98 2.00 23.89 24.29
N TYR A 99 2.24 22.68 23.79
CA TYR A 99 2.36 22.40 22.36
C TYR A 99 1.09 21.76 21.82
N THR A 100 0.60 22.27 20.70
CA THR A 100 -0.51 21.67 19.96
C THR A 100 0.04 20.89 18.78
N MET A 101 -0.11 19.56 18.84
CA MET A 101 0.11 18.69 17.69
C MET A 101 -1.15 18.72 16.82
N ASP A 102 -0.98 19.09 15.54
CA ASP A 102 -2.04 19.15 14.54
C ASP A 102 -1.74 18.17 13.40
N LEU A 103 -2.66 17.25 13.16
CA LEU A 103 -2.59 16.22 12.13
C LEU A 103 -3.58 16.45 10.98
N TRP A 104 -4.27 17.59 10.91
CA TRP A 104 -5.25 17.86 9.84
C TRP A 104 -4.64 17.83 8.44
N GLY A 105 -3.33 18.03 8.31
CA GLY A 105 -2.63 17.95 7.04
C GLY A 105 -3.07 19.05 6.06
N ALA A 106 -2.44 19.08 4.88
CA ALA A 106 -2.75 20.04 3.82
C ALA A 106 -3.21 19.36 2.52
N ASP A 107 -3.10 18.03 2.45
CA ASP A 107 -3.40 17.24 1.26
C ASP A 107 -4.09 15.92 1.65
N PRO A 108 -4.78 15.25 0.71
CA PRO A 108 -5.51 14.02 1.01
C PRO A 108 -4.66 12.88 1.61
N ALA A 109 -3.35 12.83 1.34
CA ALA A 109 -2.46 11.80 1.88
C ALA A 109 -1.93 12.12 3.28
N SER A 110 -1.99 13.39 3.72
CA SER A 110 -1.64 13.83 5.08
C SER A 110 -2.85 14.11 5.96
N MET A 111 -4.06 14.10 5.40
CA MET A 111 -5.31 14.37 6.09
C MET A 111 -5.55 13.39 7.24
N CYS A 112 -5.86 13.92 8.43
CA CYS A 112 -6.24 13.11 9.56
C CYS A 112 -7.44 12.20 9.24
N THR A 113 -7.34 10.92 9.60
CA THR A 113 -8.36 9.91 9.27
C THR A 113 -9.25 9.54 10.45
N GLY A 114 -9.00 10.09 11.64
CA GLY A 114 -9.79 9.77 12.84
C GLY A 114 -9.69 10.84 13.92
N ASN A 115 -10.72 11.71 14.02
CA ASN A 115 -10.74 12.80 14.99
C ASN A 115 -11.30 12.43 16.38
N ALA A 116 -11.79 11.21 16.55
CA ALA A 116 -12.26 10.75 17.85
C ALA A 116 -11.14 10.86 18.90
N PHE A 117 -11.50 11.18 20.15
CA PHE A 117 -10.58 11.26 21.29
C PHE A 117 -9.37 12.18 21.07
N TYR A 118 -9.60 13.38 20.51
CA TYR A 118 -8.53 14.35 20.21
C TYR A 118 -7.50 13.76 19.23
N GLY A 119 -7.98 12.98 18.27
CA GLY A 119 -7.13 12.23 17.36
C GLY A 119 -6.45 13.09 16.29
N CYS A 120 -7.07 14.20 15.85
CA CYS A 120 -6.49 15.07 14.84
C CYS A 120 -5.81 16.32 15.40
N SER A 121 -6.15 16.73 16.62
CA SER A 121 -5.50 17.84 17.29
C SER A 121 -5.50 17.61 18.79
N ARG A 122 -4.33 17.77 19.40
CA ARG A 122 -4.11 17.56 20.84
C ARG A 122 -3.10 18.56 21.37
N THR A 123 -3.38 19.14 22.53
CA THR A 123 -2.48 20.07 23.21
C THR A 123 -1.89 19.42 24.45
N SER A 124 -0.56 19.40 24.58
CA SER A 124 0.11 18.92 25.77
C SER A 124 -0.09 19.84 26.98
N GLY A 125 -0.05 19.27 28.17
CA GLY A 125 -0.27 19.98 29.43
C GLY A 125 -1.72 20.34 29.71
N ALA A 126 -2.62 20.30 28.72
CA ALA A 126 -4.05 20.49 28.93
C ALA A 126 -4.59 19.36 29.83
N GLY A 127 -4.87 19.67 31.09
CA GLY A 127 -5.27 18.68 32.09
C GLY A 127 -4.15 17.69 32.47
N GLY A 128 -2.87 18.04 32.26
CA GLY A 128 -1.73 17.18 32.57
C GLY A 128 -1.42 16.09 31.53
N ASN A 129 -2.10 16.10 30.38
CA ASN A 129 -1.92 15.10 29.33
C ASN A 129 -0.68 15.38 28.47
N TYR A 130 -0.03 14.30 28.01
CA TYR A 130 1.12 14.37 27.12
C TYR A 130 0.67 14.19 25.67
N ILE A 131 1.45 14.71 24.71
CA ILE A 131 1.35 14.18 23.33
C ILE A 131 1.86 12.73 23.35
N ASN A 132 1.27 11.88 22.50
CA ASN A 132 1.70 10.50 22.29
C ASN A 132 3.23 10.41 22.14
N PRO A 133 3.95 9.74 23.06
CA PRO A 133 5.41 9.77 23.08
C PRO A 133 6.07 9.03 21.91
N ILE A 134 5.34 8.16 21.22
CA ILE A 134 5.84 7.35 20.10
C ILE A 134 5.09 7.71 18.82
N GLN A 135 5.81 7.84 17.71
CA GLN A 135 5.24 7.82 16.36
C GLN A 135 5.34 6.41 15.81
N SER A 136 4.28 5.94 15.19
CA SER A 136 4.22 4.64 14.52
C SER A 136 3.43 4.76 13.21
N ALA A 137 3.22 3.64 12.54
CA ALA A 137 2.41 3.57 11.35
C ALA A 137 1.39 2.44 11.43
N ARG A 138 0.19 2.72 10.94
CA ARG A 138 -0.88 1.75 10.72
C ARG A 138 -1.36 1.89 9.30
N VAL A 139 -1.41 0.76 8.58
CA VAL A 139 -1.77 0.72 7.17
C VAL A 139 -3.02 -0.13 6.98
N ARG A 140 -3.87 0.27 6.03
CA ARG A 140 -5.15 -0.36 5.77
C ARG A 140 -5.49 -0.34 4.28
N THR A 141 -6.25 -1.33 3.83
CA THR A 141 -6.78 -1.42 2.45
C THR A 141 -8.20 -0.88 2.34
N ALA A 142 -8.66 -0.08 3.31
CA ALA A 142 -10.07 0.31 3.46
C ALA A 142 -10.69 0.95 2.20
N GLU A 143 -9.89 1.58 1.36
CA GLU A 143 -10.32 2.26 0.12
C GLU A 143 -9.86 1.57 -1.17
N SER A 144 -9.16 0.44 -1.05
CA SER A 144 -8.46 -0.20 -2.18
C SER A 144 -8.84 -1.65 -2.38
N PHE A 145 -9.04 -2.40 -1.30
CA PHE A 145 -9.33 -3.82 -1.36
C PHE A 145 -10.14 -4.27 -0.14
N SER A 146 -11.22 -4.98 -0.42
CA SER A 146 -12.00 -5.73 0.56
C SER A 146 -12.35 -7.08 -0.03
N PHE A 147 -12.48 -8.08 0.83
CA PHE A 147 -12.87 -9.43 0.43
C PHE A 147 -13.81 -10.01 1.49
N LYS A 148 -14.52 -11.08 1.12
CA LYS A 148 -15.43 -11.79 2.00
C LYS A 148 -15.19 -13.29 1.81
N TYR A 149 -14.77 -13.95 2.90
CA TYR A 149 -14.31 -15.35 2.93
C TYR A 149 -13.04 -15.59 2.12
N GLY A 150 -12.21 -16.51 2.60
CA GLY A 150 -10.93 -16.83 1.99
C GLY A 150 -9.88 -17.13 3.05
N ARG A 151 -8.61 -17.15 2.62
CA ARG A 151 -7.44 -17.31 3.47
C ARG A 151 -6.57 -16.07 3.33
N VAL A 152 -6.02 -15.60 4.46
CA VAL A 152 -5.02 -14.53 4.53
C VAL A 152 -3.81 -15.12 5.20
N ASP A 153 -2.64 -14.86 4.63
CA ASP A 153 -1.32 -15.26 5.14
C ASP A 153 -0.44 -14.03 5.31
#